data_AF-A0A536H716-F1
#
_entry.id   AF-A0A536H716-F1
#
_cell.length_a   1.000
_cell.length_b   1.000
_cell.length_c   1.000
_cell.angle_alpha   90.00
_cell.angle_beta   90.00
_cell.angle_gamma   90.00
#
_symmetry.space_group_name_H-M   'P 1'
#
loop_
_entity.id
_entity.type
_entity.pdbx_description
1 polymer ?
#
loop_
_entity_poly.entity_id
_entity_poly.type
_entity_poly.pdbx_seq_one_letter_code
_entity_poly.pdbx_strand_id
1 'polypeptide(L)'
;MRTLATQVKLRRLVRAFSEAQVRLASEPLARGLAGSLIDRLQELSGELRESWRRESLTRPLEPALDRYVKESLRWVDLAIAGLRQAGADLELLRADFEGAALPLEVFLRGLDAEPALQRSA
;
A
#
# COMPACT_ATOMS: atom_id res chain seq x y z
N MET A 1 16.23 4.75 11.24
CA MET A 1 15.46 4.63 9.98
C MET A 1 14.22 5.50 10.11
N ARG A 2 13.94 6.32 9.10
CA ARG A 2 12.81 7.25 8.95
C ARG A 2 11.49 6.55 8.61
N THR A 3 11.51 5.48 7.79
CA THR A 3 10.26 4.90 7.24
C THR A 3 10.08 3.38 7.43
N LEU A 4 10.92 2.75 8.26
CA LEU A 4 10.96 1.29 8.40
C LEU A 4 9.59 0.69 8.76
N ALA A 5 8.83 1.32 9.66
CA ALA A 5 7.54 0.78 10.10
C ALA A 5 6.50 0.85 8.99
N THR A 6 6.49 1.93 8.20
CA THR A 6 5.64 2.07 7.02
C THR A 6 6.05 1.10 5.92
N GLN A 7 7.34 0.92 5.65
CA GLN A 7 7.83 -0.06 4.66
C GLN A 7 7.44 -1.51 4.99
N VAL A 8 7.56 -1.92 6.26
CA VAL A 8 7.17 -3.27 6.69
C VAL A 8 5.67 -3.47 6.48
N LYS A 9 4.84 -2.48 6.82
CA LYS A 9 3.38 -2.55 6.60
C LYS A 9 3.03 -2.57 5.12
N LEU A 10 3.71 -1.78 4.29
CA LEU A 10 3.49 -1.78 2.84
C LEU A 10 3.81 -3.14 2.23
N ARG A 11 4.95 -3.76 2.59
CA ARG A 11 5.27 -5.13 2.15
C ARG A 11 4.23 -6.15 2.57
N ARG A 12 3.73 -6.03 3.80
CA ARG A 12 2.67 -6.91 4.31
C ARG A 12 1.39 -6.75 3.50
N LEU A 13 1.01 -5.51 3.19
CA LEU A 13 -0.17 -5.20 2.38
C LEU A 13 -0.03 -5.73 0.95
N VAL A 14 1.13 -5.52 0.30
CA VAL A 14 1.41 -6.05 -1.05
C VAL A 14 1.24 -7.57 -1.10
N ARG A 15 1.84 -8.30 -0.15
CA ARG A 15 1.70 -9.76 -0.07
C ARG A 15 0.24 -10.18 0.13
N ALA A 16 -0.46 -9.56 1.08
CA ALA A 16 -1.86 -9.86 1.35
C ALA A 16 -2.76 -9.59 0.13
N PHE A 17 -2.48 -8.53 -0.63
CA PHE A 17 -3.23 -8.19 -1.83
C PHE A 17 -3.02 -9.23 -2.94
N SER A 18 -1.78 -9.66 -3.19
CA SER A 18 -1.50 -10.74 -4.15
C SER A 18 -2.20 -12.05 -3.77
N GLU A 19 -2.19 -12.41 -2.48
CA GLU A 19 -2.91 -13.59 -1.97
C GLU A 19 -4.43 -13.46 -2.15
N ALA A 20 -5.00 -12.28 -1.89
CA ALA A 20 -6.42 -12.01 -2.08
C ALA A 20 -6.82 -12.12 -3.55
N GLN A 21 -6.00 -11.59 -4.47
CA GLN A 21 -6.26 -11.68 -5.92
C GLN A 21 -6.31 -13.13 -6.41
N VAL A 22 -5.35 -13.97 -5.99
CA VAL A 22 -5.33 -15.40 -6.33
C VAL A 22 -6.60 -16.09 -5.84
N ARG A 23 -7.03 -15.81 -4.60
CA ARG A 23 -8.25 -16.39 -4.01
C ARG A 23 -9.53 -15.92 -4.68
N LEU A 24 -9.63 -14.63 -5.01
CA LEU A 24 -10.79 -14.06 -5.70
C LEU A 24 -10.93 -14.59 -7.13
N ALA A 25 -9.81 -14.82 -7.82
CA ALA A 25 -9.80 -15.44 -9.15
C ALA A 25 -10.23 -16.93 -9.11
N SER A 26 -9.88 -17.67 -8.04
CA SER A 26 -10.21 -19.09 -7.93
C SER A 26 -11.66 -19.38 -7.48
N GLU A 27 -12.29 -18.48 -6.72
CA GLU A 27 -13.63 -18.72 -6.15
C GLU A 27 -14.60 -17.52 -6.32
N PRO A 28 -15.17 -17.31 -7.52
CA PRO A 28 -16.03 -16.15 -7.82
C PRO A 28 -17.36 -16.13 -7.05
N LEU A 29 -17.84 -17.30 -6.61
CA LEU A 29 -19.14 -17.51 -5.98
C LEU A 29 -19.10 -17.48 -4.45
N ALA A 30 -17.91 -17.49 -3.82
CA ALA A 30 -17.75 -17.40 -2.38
C ALA A 30 -17.70 -15.95 -1.88
N ARG A 31 -18.63 -15.09 -2.34
CA ARG A 31 -18.67 -13.66 -1.98
C ARG A 31 -18.74 -13.39 -0.47
N GLY A 32 -19.18 -14.37 0.33
CA GLY A 32 -19.12 -14.31 1.80
C GLY A 32 -17.70 -14.40 2.38
N LEU A 33 -16.78 -15.11 1.72
CA LEU A 33 -15.35 -15.20 2.10
C LEU A 33 -14.51 -14.07 1.49
N ALA A 34 -14.93 -13.52 0.34
CA ALA A 34 -14.33 -12.32 -0.23
C ALA A 34 -14.46 -11.10 0.70
N GLY A 35 -15.57 -10.98 1.44
CA GLY A 35 -15.79 -9.89 2.39
C GLY A 35 -14.70 -9.81 3.46
N SER A 36 -14.41 -10.92 4.15
CA SER A 36 -13.38 -10.94 5.20
C SER A 36 -11.96 -10.72 4.69
N LEU A 37 -11.66 -11.17 3.45
CA LEU A 37 -10.40 -10.88 2.79
C LEU A 37 -10.24 -9.39 2.50
N ILE A 38 -11.28 -8.75 1.98
CA ILE A 38 -11.22 -7.33 1.65
C ILE A 38 -11.20 -6.47 2.91
N ASP A 39 -11.98 -6.82 3.94
CA ASP A 39 -11.94 -6.16 5.25
C ASP A 39 -10.52 -6.20 5.83
N ARG A 40 -9.82 -7.34 5.70
CA ARG A 40 -8.43 -7.48 6.13
C ARG A 40 -7.48 -6.57 5.35
N LEU A 41 -7.65 -6.43 4.03
CA LEU A 41 -6.85 -5.51 3.23
C LEU A 41 -7.09 -4.05 3.63
N GLN A 42 -8.34 -3.68 3.90
CA GLN A 42 -8.70 -2.34 4.36
C GLN A 42 -8.11 -2.02 5.72
N GLU A 43 -8.10 -2.98 6.65
CA GLU A 43 -7.44 -2.85 7.95
C GLU A 43 -5.93 -2.60 7.78
N LEU A 44 -5.25 -3.43 6.98
CA LEU A 44 -3.81 -3.29 6.69
C LEU A 44 -3.48 -1.95 6.02
N SER A 45 -4.33 -1.47 5.10
CA SER A 45 -4.17 -0.15 4.49
C SER A 45 -4.39 0.98 5.50
N GLY A 46 -5.35 0.82 6.42
CA GLY A 46 -5.55 1.73 7.55
C GLY A 46 -4.31 1.83 8.45
N GLU A 47 -3.74 0.69 8.85
CA GLU A 47 -2.50 0.63 9.64
C GLU A 47 -1.32 1.31 8.91
N LEU A 48 -1.21 1.11 7.59
CA LEU A 48 -0.18 1.72 6.76
C LEU A 48 -0.30 3.24 6.75
N ARG A 49 -1.50 3.77 6.50
CA ARG A 49 -1.75 5.22 6.47
C ARG A 49 -1.49 5.89 7.81
N GLU A 50 -1.93 5.26 8.90
CA GLU A 50 -1.68 5.78 10.25
C GLU A 50 -0.18 5.76 10.58
N SER A 51 0.54 4.71 10.17
CA SER A 51 2.01 4.65 10.28
C SER A 51 2.67 5.81 9.53
N TRP A 52 2.29 6.04 8.28
CA TRP A 52 2.82 7.15 7.49
C TRP A 52 2.48 8.51 8.11
N ARG A 53 1.26 8.69 8.60
CA ARG A 53 0.83 9.93 9.27
C ARG A 53 1.72 10.25 10.48
N ARG A 54 2.04 9.26 11.32
CA ARG A 54 2.93 9.46 12.48
C ARG A 54 4.36 9.78 12.07
N GLU A 55 4.89 9.06 11.07
CA GLU A 55 6.25 9.29 10.56
C GLU A 55 6.38 10.66 9.89
N SER A 56 5.41 11.07 9.08
CA SER A 56 5.39 12.37 8.38
C SER A 56 5.27 13.56 9.33
N LEU A 57 4.58 13.43 10.46
CA LEU A 57 4.56 14.45 11.52
C LEU A 57 5.93 14.59 12.21
N THR A 58 6.63 13.47 12.42
CA THR A 58 7.92 13.46 13.12
C THR A 58 9.06 13.94 12.22
N ARG A 59 9.00 13.60 10.94
CA ARG A 59 9.94 14.04 9.92
C ARG A 59 9.17 14.40 8.66
N PRO A 60 8.81 15.69 8.50
CA PRO A 60 8.13 16.17 7.31
C PRO A 60 8.99 16.01 6.05
N LEU A 61 8.36 15.58 4.96
CA LEU A 61 8.97 15.62 3.63
C LEU A 61 8.71 16.97 2.96
N GLU A 62 9.44 17.24 1.88
CA GLU A 62 9.07 18.32 0.98
C GLU A 62 7.65 18.13 0.45
N PRO A 63 6.88 19.22 0.22
CA PRO A 63 5.45 19.13 -0.13
C PRO A 63 5.15 18.26 -1.37
N ALA A 64 6.02 18.27 -2.37
CA ALA A 64 5.85 17.44 -3.57
C ALA A 64 6.00 15.95 -3.27
N LEU A 65 6.97 15.59 -2.44
CA LEU A 65 7.22 14.20 -2.03
C LEU A 65 6.13 13.68 -1.09
N ASP A 66 5.68 14.51 -0.15
CA ASP A 66 4.55 14.17 0.73
C ASP A 66 3.25 13.96 -0.09
N ARG A 67 3.01 14.81 -1.09
CA ARG A 67 1.88 14.64 -2.02
C ARG A 67 1.97 13.31 -2.77
N TYR A 68 3.13 12.98 -3.32
CA TYR A 68 3.34 11.71 -4.01
C TYR A 68 2.98 10.51 -3.11
N VAL A 69 3.48 10.47 -1.86
CA VAL A 69 3.16 9.38 -0.93
C VAL A 69 1.65 9.31 -0.65
N LYS A 70 1.00 10.46 -0.40
CA LYS A 70 -0.45 10.51 -0.14
C LYS A 70 -1.27 10.06 -1.35
N GLU A 71 -0.87 10.42 -2.56
CA GLU A 71 -1.54 10.00 -3.79
C GLU A 71 -1.36 8.49 -4.02
N SER A 72 -0.16 7.94 -3.83
CA SER A 72 0.07 6.50 -3.94
C SER A 72 -0.75 5.71 -2.92
N LEU A 73 -0.81 6.16 -1.66
CA LEU A 73 -1.65 5.53 -0.63
C LEU A 73 -3.14 5.60 -0.97
N ARG A 74 -3.59 6.71 -1.57
CA ARG A 74 -4.97 6.85 -2.04
C ARG A 74 -5.28 5.87 -3.17
N TRP A 75 -4.38 5.69 -4.12
CA TRP A 75 -4.57 4.71 -5.21
C TRP A 75 -4.60 3.27 -4.69
N VAL A 76 -3.75 2.94 -3.72
CA VAL A 76 -3.79 1.67 -2.99
C VAL A 76 -5.16 1.44 -2.35
N ASP A 77 -5.69 2.43 -1.62
CA ASP A 77 -7.02 2.35 -1.00
C ASP A 77 -8.13 2.13 -2.04
N LEU A 78 -8.09 2.86 -3.16
CA LEU A 78 -9.09 2.78 -4.22
C LEU A 78 -9.09 1.40 -4.88
N ALA A 79 -7.91 0.84 -5.18
CA ALA A 79 -7.79 -0.48 -5.76
C ALA A 79 -8.35 -1.57 -4.82
N ILE A 80 -8.04 -1.49 -3.52
CA ILE A 80 -8.60 -2.41 -2.49
C ILE A 80 -10.13 -2.27 -2.41
N ALA A 81 -10.65 -1.03 -2.39
CA ALA A 81 -12.09 -0.80 -2.34
C ALA A 81 -12.82 -1.32 -3.59
N GLY A 82 -12.16 -1.25 -4.75
CA GLY A 82 -12.67 -1.79 -6.02
C GLY A 82 -12.97 -3.28 -5.97
N LEU A 83 -12.22 -4.06 -5.18
CA LEU A 83 -12.44 -5.51 -5.03
C LEU A 83 -13.83 -5.86 -4.48
N ARG A 84 -14.52 -4.94 -3.79
CA ARG A 84 -15.89 -5.16 -3.30
C ARG A 84 -16.95 -5.02 -4.39
N GLN A 85 -16.63 -4.38 -5.52
CA GLN A 85 -17.61 -4.11 -6.56
C GLN A 85 -17.93 -5.37 -7.36
N ALA A 86 -19.22 -5.66 -7.53
CA ALA A 86 -19.65 -6.78 -8.35
C ALA A 86 -19.25 -6.52 -9.81
N GLY A 87 -18.53 -7.47 -10.42
CA GLY A 87 -18.05 -7.34 -11.80
C GLY A 87 -16.80 -6.48 -11.96
N ALA A 88 -16.10 -6.16 -10.87
CA ALA A 88 -14.80 -5.50 -10.95
C ALA A 88 -13.80 -6.32 -11.80
N ASP A 89 -13.05 -5.61 -12.64
CA ASP A 89 -11.93 -6.20 -13.37
C ASP A 89 -10.75 -6.37 -12.40
N LEU A 90 -10.52 -7.61 -11.96
CA LEU A 90 -9.47 -7.94 -10.99
C LEU A 90 -8.07 -7.67 -11.54
N GLU A 91 -7.85 -7.82 -12.84
CA GLU A 91 -6.56 -7.58 -13.48
C GLU A 91 -6.26 -6.09 -13.55
N LEU A 92 -7.27 -5.26 -13.89
CA LEU A 92 -7.15 -3.81 -13.82
C LEU A 92 -6.85 -3.34 -12.39
N LEU A 93 -7.60 -3.83 -11.40
CA LEU A 93 -7.35 -3.48 -9.99
C LEU A 93 -5.98 -3.93 -9.49
N ARG A 94 -5.46 -5.05 -10.01
CA ARG A 94 -4.08 -5.47 -9.74
C ARG A 94 -3.09 -4.46 -10.29
N ALA A 95 -3.24 -4.07 -11.56
CA ALA A 95 -2.35 -3.12 -12.21
C ALA A 95 -2.35 -1.77 -11.48
N ASP A 96 -3.53 -1.27 -11.09
CA ASP A 96 -3.67 -0.02 -10.33
C ASP A 96 -2.99 -0.11 -8.96
N PHE A 97 -3.21 -1.21 -8.23
CA PHE A 97 -2.59 -1.43 -6.92
C PHE A 97 -1.07 -1.52 -7.04
N GLU A 98 -0.54 -2.36 -7.93
CA GLU A 98 0.90 -2.58 -8.09
C GLU A 98 1.60 -1.32 -8.62
N GLY A 99 0.96 -0.60 -9.54
CA GLY A 99 1.43 0.67 -10.08
C GLY A 99 1.57 1.77 -9.03
N ALA A 100 0.79 1.72 -7.95
CA ALA A 100 0.92 2.64 -6.82
C ALA A 100 1.86 2.11 -5.72
N ALA A 101 1.75 0.82 -5.36
CA ALA A 101 2.39 0.24 -4.19
C ALA A 101 3.89 -0.07 -4.41
N LEU A 102 4.28 -0.62 -5.56
CA LEU A 102 5.67 -1.02 -5.80
C LEU A 102 6.61 0.17 -5.96
N PRO A 103 6.26 1.23 -6.73
CA PRO A 103 7.08 2.43 -6.77
C PRO A 103 7.17 3.13 -5.41
N LEU A 104 6.07 3.13 -4.63
CA LEU A 104 6.08 3.67 -3.27
C LEU A 104 7.05 2.90 -2.36
N GLU A 105 7.12 1.57 -2.48
CA GLU A 105 8.06 0.77 -1.71
C GLU A 105 9.52 1.14 -1.99
N VAL A 106 9.87 1.28 -3.27
CA VAL A 106 11.21 1.69 -3.71
C VAL A 106 11.53 3.10 -3.19
N PHE A 107 10.58 4.02 -3.32
CA PHE A 107 10.71 5.39 -2.86
C PHE A 107 10.98 5.48 -1.35
N LEU A 108 10.19 4.79 -0.53
CA LEU A 108 10.37 4.77 0.92
C LEU A 108 11.73 4.21 1.33
N ARG A 109 12.22 3.17 0.63
CA ARG A 109 13.58 2.64 0.86
C ARG A 109 14.66 3.69 0.55
N GLY A 110 14.48 4.48 -0.51
CA GLY A 110 15.37 5.59 -0.86
C GLY A 110 15.49 6.64 0.24
N LEU A 111 14.37 7.02 0.86
CA LEU A 111 14.35 7.98 1.98
C LEU A 111 15.15 7.51 3.21
N ASP A 112 15.32 6.20 3.37
CA ASP A 112 16.10 5.61 4.45
C ASP A 112 17.59 5.50 4.12
N ALA A 113 17.97 5.46 2.84
CA ALA A 113 19.36 5.42 2.38
C ALA A 113 20.03 6.81 2.37
N GLU A 114 19.26 7.86 2.08
CA GLU A 114 19.73 9.25 2.00
C GLU A 114 20.48 9.76 3.26
N PRO A 115 20.02 9.52 4.50
CA PRO A 115 20.77 9.91 5.71
C PRO A 115 22.02 9.06 5.99
N ALA A 116 22.21 7.92 5.32
CA ALA A 116 23.45 7.14 5.43
C ALA A 116 24.56 7.76 4.57
N LEU A 117 24.22 8.25 3.37
CA LEU A 117 25.15 8.88 2.45
C LEU A 117 25.71 10.21 2.99
N GLN A 118 24.88 11.00 3.68
CA GLN A 118 25.31 12.27 4.30
C GLN A 118 26.28 12.11 5.49
N ARG A 119 26.41 10.90 6.06
CA ARG A 119 27.31 10.63 7.21
C ARG A 119 28.68 10.11 6.79
N SER A 120 28.86 9.77 5.51
CA SER A 120 30.09 9.18 4.97
C SER A 120 30.88 10.15 4.09
N ALA A 121 30.43 11.41 3.98
CA ALA A 121 31.07 12.53 3.30
C ALA A 121 31.50 13.58 4.33
#